data_AF-A0A350YWC4-F1
#
_entry.id   AF-A0A350YWC4-F1
#
_cell.length_a   1.000
_cell.length_b   1.000
_cell.length_c   1.000
_cell.angle_alpha   90.00
_cell.angle_beta   90.00
_cell.angle_gamma   90.00
#
_symmetry.space_group_name_H-M   'P 1'
#
loop_
_entity.id
_entity.type
_entity.pdbx_description
1 polymer ?
#
loop_
_entity_poly.entity_id
_entity_poly.type
_entity_poly.pdbx_seq_one_letter_code
_entity_poly.pdbx_strand_id
1 'polypeptide(L)'
;MIKYCCIILTFLNLAGCTHSFDKPEAIRSLKVLNSDLSQFFLETNELPEMEVFRILWSDSTAPLPFPNEKFIFSKPYLEYDFQNSKGHYRQDSIKKQFIRTGDNESVVIEVSSSRLDNCRFELQSYETMKISSRPSFPIKARAILFADSLQILNIEHEAAVADELPLFIRTSIEGTQYRLNATFDRIREGNRGSINAKSSIISGSQNIVDLEFDSKIGYSSMGYYFEKINFNITLFHHLIIARIDYDHIDPTSSDYISSFNKNSEIEIFERPYRKKVGNIRLGTTNNGELIDYFIEFRNGDTAPLAEYIPGLQKILNLKL
;
A
#
# COMPACT_ATOMS: atom_id res chain seq x y z
N MET A 1 34.86 26.17 -38.40
CA MET A 1 35.07 24.79 -37.88
C MET A 1 34.57 24.62 -36.45
N ILE A 2 34.76 25.58 -35.54
CA ILE A 2 34.29 25.52 -34.14
C ILE A 2 32.74 25.60 -34.01
N LYS A 3 32.04 26.33 -34.90
CA LYS A 3 30.56 26.44 -34.87
C LYS A 3 29.79 25.14 -35.17
N TYR A 4 30.41 24.19 -35.88
CA TYR A 4 29.77 22.89 -36.18
C TYR A 4 29.98 21.85 -35.08
N CYS A 5 30.98 22.05 -34.21
CA CYS A 5 31.27 21.15 -33.09
C CYS A 5 30.21 21.28 -31.98
N CYS A 6 29.71 22.50 -31.71
CA CYS A 6 28.62 22.73 -30.76
C CYS A 6 27.29 22.11 -31.20
N ILE A 7 27.00 22.09 -32.51
CA ILE A 7 25.76 21.50 -33.04
C ILE A 7 25.78 19.96 -32.90
N ILE A 8 26.93 19.32 -33.12
CA ILE A 8 27.10 17.86 -32.93
C ILE A 8 26.99 17.47 -31.45
N LEU A 9 27.48 18.29 -30.52
CA LEU A 9 27.33 18.07 -29.07
C LEU A 9 25.90 18.30 -28.56
N THR A 10 25.11 19.18 -29.18
CA THR A 10 23.66 19.29 -28.90
C THR A 10 22.86 18.13 -29.49
N PHE A 11 23.24 17.59 -30.65
CA PHE A 11 22.56 16.42 -31.23
C PHE A 11 22.90 15.11 -30.49
N LEU A 12 24.11 14.97 -29.93
CA LEU A 12 24.49 13.82 -29.09
C LEU A 12 23.78 13.77 -27.73
N ASN A 13 23.26 14.89 -27.23
CA ASN A 13 22.42 14.93 -26.02
C ASN A 13 20.91 14.84 -26.31
N LEU A 14 20.50 14.93 -27.58
CA LEU A 14 19.10 14.81 -28.02
C LEU A 14 18.73 13.40 -28.51
N ALA A 15 19.70 12.52 -28.69
CA ALA A 15 19.46 11.08 -28.71
C ALA A 15 19.34 10.57 -27.26
N GLY A 16 18.24 10.93 -26.61
CA GLY A 16 17.81 10.32 -25.36
C GLY A 16 17.44 8.85 -25.60
N CYS A 17 18.43 8.02 -25.91
CA CYS A 17 18.33 6.58 -25.76
C CYS A 17 18.07 6.34 -24.29
N THR A 18 16.85 5.96 -23.93
CA THR A 18 16.58 5.26 -22.68
C THR A 18 17.49 4.03 -22.68
N HIS A 19 18.67 4.16 -22.05
CA HIS A 19 19.61 3.08 -21.94
C HIS A 19 18.97 2.01 -21.08
N SER A 20 18.47 0.96 -21.73
CA SER A 20 18.01 -0.23 -21.04
C SER A 20 19.21 -1.03 -20.58
N PHE A 21 19.17 -1.47 -19.33
CA PHE A 21 20.15 -2.39 -18.77
C PHE A 21 20.22 -3.68 -19.60
N ASP A 22 21.38 -4.31 -19.60
CA ASP A 22 21.45 -5.72 -19.93
C ASP A 22 20.83 -6.55 -18.79
N LYS A 23 20.57 -7.84 -19.04
CA LYS A 23 19.90 -8.70 -18.05
C LYS A 23 20.67 -8.78 -16.73
N PRO A 24 22.01 -9.01 -16.70
CA PRO A 24 22.77 -9.00 -15.46
C PRO A 24 22.67 -7.70 -14.65
N GLU A 25 22.77 -6.53 -15.30
CA GLU A 25 22.65 -5.23 -14.66
C GLU A 25 21.23 -4.98 -14.13
N ALA A 26 20.20 -5.36 -14.89
CA ALA A 26 18.81 -5.27 -14.48
C ALA A 26 18.53 -6.13 -13.23
N ILE A 27 19.01 -7.39 -13.23
CA ILE A 27 18.89 -8.29 -12.07
C ILE A 27 19.60 -7.70 -10.85
N ARG A 28 20.80 -7.14 -11.02
CA ARG A 28 21.52 -6.47 -9.93
C ARG A 28 20.70 -5.32 -9.36
N SER A 29 20.16 -4.46 -10.23
CA SER A 29 19.31 -3.33 -9.85
C SER A 29 18.09 -3.77 -9.03
N LEU A 30 17.39 -4.82 -9.48
CA LEU A 30 16.22 -5.37 -8.76
C LEU A 30 16.60 -5.99 -7.41
N LYS A 31 17.75 -6.65 -7.32
CA LYS A 31 18.25 -7.20 -6.05
C LYS A 31 18.58 -6.11 -5.04
N VAL A 32 19.14 -4.97 -5.50
CA VAL A 32 19.37 -3.80 -4.65
C VAL A 32 18.03 -3.29 -4.11
N LEU A 33 17.02 -3.08 -4.98
CA LEU A 33 15.69 -2.67 -4.53
C LEU A 33 15.10 -3.62 -3.48
N ASN A 34 15.17 -4.93 -3.72
CA ASN A 34 14.65 -5.92 -2.77
C ASN A 34 15.41 -5.90 -1.43
N SER A 35 16.73 -5.69 -1.46
CA SER A 35 17.55 -5.54 -0.26
C SER A 35 17.15 -4.29 0.53
N ASP A 36 16.99 -3.15 -0.15
CA ASP A 36 16.57 -1.88 0.47
C ASP A 36 15.19 -2.01 1.12
N LEU A 37 14.22 -2.62 0.41
CA LEU A 37 12.89 -2.91 0.97
C LEU A 37 12.97 -3.84 2.18
N SER A 38 13.72 -4.93 2.08
CA SER A 38 13.87 -5.91 3.16
C SER A 38 14.49 -5.28 4.41
N GLN A 39 15.53 -4.45 4.23
CA GLN A 39 16.16 -3.71 5.30
C GLN A 39 15.18 -2.73 5.94
N PHE A 40 14.46 -1.93 5.15
CA PHE A 40 13.46 -1.01 5.66
C PHE A 40 12.36 -1.72 6.47
N PHE A 41 11.84 -2.85 6.00
CA PHE A 41 10.85 -3.62 6.75
C PHE A 41 11.42 -4.24 8.03
N LEU A 42 12.68 -4.69 8.01
CA LEU A 42 13.35 -5.19 9.20
C LEU A 42 13.50 -4.08 10.25
N GLU A 43 14.03 -2.92 9.85
CA GLU A 43 14.20 -1.75 10.72
C GLU A 43 12.85 -1.26 11.28
N THR A 44 11.81 -1.23 10.44
CA THR A 44 10.46 -0.84 10.86
C THR A 44 9.87 -1.85 11.85
N ASN A 45 10.05 -3.16 11.64
CA ASN A 45 9.55 -4.19 12.55
C ASN A 45 10.23 -4.16 13.94
N GLU A 46 11.41 -3.56 14.01
CA GLU A 46 12.16 -3.36 15.24
C GLU A 46 11.76 -2.07 15.98
N LEU A 47 10.91 -1.23 15.40
CA LEU A 47 10.45 -0.03 16.09
C LEU A 47 9.60 -0.36 17.33
N PRO A 48 9.81 0.33 18.46
CA PRO A 48 9.05 0.08 19.67
C PRO A 48 7.53 0.22 19.51
N GLU A 49 7.09 1.23 18.73
CA GLU A 49 5.68 1.43 18.40
C GLU A 49 5.07 0.24 17.64
N MET A 50 5.85 -0.41 16.77
CA MET A 50 5.40 -1.58 16.00
C MET A 50 5.29 -2.83 16.86
N GLU A 51 6.15 -2.97 17.87
CA GLU A 51 6.03 -4.04 18.86
C GLU A 51 4.74 -3.89 19.68
N VAL A 52 4.44 -2.68 20.15
CA VAL A 52 3.20 -2.41 20.89
C VAL A 52 1.98 -2.71 20.02
N PHE A 53 1.96 -2.25 18.77
CA PHE A 53 0.89 -2.59 17.84
C PHE A 53 0.72 -4.08 17.64
N ARG A 54 1.82 -4.83 17.53
CA ARG A 54 1.76 -6.29 17.39
C ARG A 54 1.12 -6.94 18.61
N ILE A 55 1.45 -6.49 19.82
CA ILE A 55 0.82 -6.98 21.06
C ILE A 55 -0.69 -6.72 21.00
N LEU A 56 -1.08 -5.45 20.76
CA LEU A 56 -2.47 -5.02 20.69
C LEU A 56 -3.27 -5.74 19.60
N TRP A 57 -2.67 -5.95 18.43
CA TRP A 57 -3.28 -6.66 17.31
C TRP A 57 -3.45 -8.15 17.59
N SER A 58 -2.43 -8.77 18.21
CA SER A 58 -2.40 -10.22 18.44
C SER A 58 -3.33 -10.70 19.54
N ASP A 59 -3.70 -9.81 20.47
CA ASP A 59 -4.56 -10.13 21.60
C ASP A 59 -6.02 -9.80 21.28
N SER A 60 -6.85 -10.83 21.10
CA SER A 60 -8.28 -10.67 20.81
C SER A 60 -9.08 -10.01 21.93
N THR A 61 -8.51 -9.88 23.14
CA THR A 61 -9.15 -9.18 24.26
C THR A 61 -8.82 -7.69 24.30
N ALA A 62 -7.91 -7.22 23.45
CA ALA A 62 -7.67 -5.79 23.30
C ALA A 62 -8.99 -5.10 22.86
N PRO A 63 -9.43 -4.03 23.53
CA PRO A 63 -10.69 -3.33 23.24
C PRO A 63 -10.59 -2.45 21.98
N LEU A 64 -10.11 -3.03 20.87
CA LEU A 64 -9.82 -2.36 19.62
C LEU A 64 -10.71 -2.88 18.47
N PRO A 65 -10.96 -2.05 17.45
CA PRO A 65 -11.84 -2.40 16.33
C PRO A 65 -11.31 -3.48 15.39
N PHE A 66 -10.09 -3.96 15.60
CA PHE A 66 -9.42 -4.86 14.68
C PHE A 66 -8.80 -6.06 15.43
N PRO A 67 -9.62 -6.99 15.93
CA PRO A 67 -9.07 -8.23 16.44
C PRO A 67 -8.43 -9.00 15.28
N ASN A 68 -7.32 -9.71 15.55
CA ASN A 68 -6.72 -10.68 14.63
C ASN A 68 -7.63 -11.91 14.45
N GLU A 69 -8.85 -11.71 13.96
CA GLU A 69 -9.77 -12.78 13.60
C GLU A 69 -9.48 -13.22 12.16
N LYS A 70 -9.19 -14.51 11.99
CA LYS A 70 -9.27 -15.11 10.65
C LYS A 70 -10.73 -15.05 10.22
N PHE A 71 -10.99 -14.53 9.01
CA PHE A 71 -12.34 -14.53 8.43
C PHE A 71 -12.91 -15.95 8.46
N ILE A 72 -14.05 -16.14 9.13
CA ILE A 72 -14.79 -17.38 9.15
C ILE A 72 -16.11 -17.12 8.44
N PHE A 73 -16.31 -17.76 7.27
CA PHE A 73 -17.45 -17.54 6.36
C PHE A 73 -18.83 -17.63 7.03
N SER A 74 -18.95 -18.36 8.14
CA SER A 74 -20.20 -18.58 8.88
C SER A 74 -20.35 -17.75 10.16
N LYS A 75 -19.32 -17.01 10.60
CA LYS A 75 -19.36 -16.20 11.82
C LYS A 75 -19.67 -14.75 11.44
N PRO A 76 -20.78 -14.14 11.92
CA PRO A 76 -21.00 -12.72 11.70
C PRO A 76 -19.85 -11.93 12.32
N TYR A 77 -19.31 -10.97 11.56
CA TYR A 77 -18.32 -10.03 12.09
C TYR A 77 -18.97 -9.25 13.22
N LEU A 78 -18.37 -9.27 14.41
CA LEU A 78 -18.85 -8.49 15.53
C LEU A 78 -18.57 -7.02 15.24
N GLU A 79 -19.64 -6.21 15.18
CA GLU A 79 -19.49 -4.77 15.04
C GLU A 79 -18.77 -4.23 16.28
N TYR A 80 -17.70 -3.47 16.06
CA TYR A 80 -17.00 -2.81 17.15
C TYR A 80 -17.80 -1.60 17.63
N ASP A 81 -18.11 -1.58 18.92
CA ASP A 81 -18.78 -0.48 19.58
C ASP A 81 -17.76 0.35 20.38
N PHE A 82 -17.38 1.49 19.81
CA PHE A 82 -16.44 2.41 20.45
C PHE A 82 -16.98 2.96 21.78
N GLN A 83 -18.27 3.28 21.87
CA GLN A 83 -18.85 3.88 23.08
C GLN A 83 -18.82 2.90 24.25
N ASN A 84 -19.13 1.63 23.99
CA ASN A 84 -19.06 0.57 25.00
C ASN A 84 -17.63 0.13 25.34
N SER A 85 -16.68 0.34 24.43
CA SER A 85 -15.27 -0.03 24.61
C SER A 85 -14.44 1.03 25.36
N LYS A 86 -14.98 2.24 25.55
CA LYS A 86 -14.34 3.31 26.33
C LYS A 86 -14.00 2.85 27.76
N GLY A 87 -12.82 3.23 28.25
CA GLY A 87 -12.33 2.83 29.56
C GLY A 87 -10.81 2.81 29.66
N HIS A 88 -10.31 2.63 30.88
CA HIS A 88 -8.91 2.32 31.16
C HIS A 88 -8.69 0.82 31.23
N TYR A 89 -7.68 0.33 30.53
CA TYR A 89 -7.34 -1.08 30.41
C TYR A 89 -5.88 -1.29 30.76
N ARG A 90 -5.59 -2.43 31.39
CA ARG A 90 -4.22 -2.88 31.66
C ARG A 90 -4.09 -4.33 31.25
N GLN A 91 -2.91 -4.70 30.76
CA GLN A 91 -2.60 -6.11 30.51
C GLN A 91 -2.48 -6.88 31.85
N ASP A 92 -3.24 -7.96 32.00
CA ASP A 92 -3.08 -8.93 33.09
C ASP A 92 -2.07 -9.99 32.64
N SER A 93 -0.86 -9.96 33.21
CA SER A 93 0.24 -10.88 32.86
C SER A 93 -0.05 -12.34 33.21
N ILE A 94 -0.98 -12.61 34.14
CA ILE A 94 -1.35 -13.98 34.55
C ILE A 94 -2.38 -14.54 33.57
N LYS A 95 -3.43 -13.76 33.28
CA LYS A 95 -4.53 -14.18 32.40
C LYS A 95 -4.22 -14.01 30.92
N LYS A 96 -3.19 -13.22 30.58
CA LYS A 96 -2.85 -12.79 29.21
C LYS A 96 -4.06 -12.15 28.51
N GLN A 97 -4.69 -11.19 29.20
CA GLN A 97 -5.87 -10.49 28.70
C GLN A 97 -5.81 -9.02 29.13
N PHE A 98 -6.46 -8.16 28.35
CA PHE A 98 -6.70 -6.78 28.77
C PHE A 98 -7.92 -6.71 29.69
N ILE A 99 -7.70 -6.21 30.92
CA ILE A 99 -8.74 -6.03 31.92
C ILE A 99 -9.09 -4.55 32.06
N ARG A 100 -10.38 -4.24 32.08
CA ARG A 100 -10.86 -2.89 32.39
C ARG A 100 -10.61 -2.59 33.87
N THR A 101 -10.02 -1.44 34.15
CA THR A 101 -9.62 -0.98 35.49
C THR A 101 -10.27 0.34 35.89
N GLY A 102 -10.86 1.07 34.95
CA GLY A 102 -11.56 2.32 35.20
C GLY A 102 -12.32 2.83 33.98
N ASP A 103 -12.98 3.97 34.15
CA ASP A 103 -13.73 4.65 33.09
C ASP A 103 -12.88 5.77 32.46
N ASN A 104 -13.07 6.00 31.16
CA ASN A 104 -12.42 7.06 30.41
C ASN A 104 -13.30 7.45 29.21
N GLU A 105 -13.17 8.66 28.69
CA GLU A 105 -13.88 9.09 27.47
C GLU A 105 -13.28 8.51 26.17
N SER A 106 -12.13 7.85 26.27
CA SER A 106 -11.41 7.16 25.19
C SER A 106 -11.13 5.71 25.60
N VAL A 107 -10.58 4.92 24.68
CA VAL A 107 -10.00 3.61 25.04
C VAL A 107 -8.54 3.82 25.37
N VAL A 108 -8.17 3.68 26.64
CA VAL A 108 -6.80 3.86 27.12
C VAL A 108 -6.24 2.51 27.54
N ILE A 109 -5.14 2.08 26.95
CA ILE A 109 -4.52 0.78 27.18
C ILE A 109 -3.09 0.99 27.67
N GLU A 110 -2.83 0.60 28.91
CA GLU A 110 -1.49 0.48 29.47
C GLU A 110 -0.90 -0.87 29.06
N VAL A 111 0.23 -0.82 28.37
CA VAL A 111 0.91 -1.98 27.78
C VAL A 111 2.42 -1.84 27.96
N SER A 112 3.08 -2.96 28.21
CA SER A 112 4.53 -3.04 28.27
C SER A 112 5.02 -3.91 27.11
N SER A 113 6.13 -3.53 26.51
CA SER A 113 6.83 -4.28 25.48
C SER A 113 8.20 -4.73 26.00
N SER A 114 8.91 -5.59 25.26
CA SER A 114 10.28 -5.96 25.65
C SER A 114 11.28 -4.80 25.57
N ARG A 115 10.91 -3.71 24.88
CA ARG A 115 11.74 -2.53 24.63
C ARG A 115 11.25 -1.29 25.38
N LEU A 116 10.00 -1.27 25.84
CA LEU A 116 9.37 -0.14 26.52
C LEU A 116 8.51 -0.62 27.69
N ASP A 117 8.86 -0.21 28.91
CA ASP A 117 8.18 -0.68 30.11
C ASP A 117 6.81 -0.02 30.33
N ASN A 118 6.65 1.26 29.96
CA ASN A 118 5.42 2.04 30.20
C ASN A 118 4.92 2.67 28.91
N CYS A 119 4.14 1.93 28.13
CA CYS A 119 3.44 2.46 26.97
C CYS A 119 1.96 2.68 27.28
N ARG A 120 1.44 3.81 26.80
CA ARG A 120 0.01 4.12 26.84
C ARG A 120 -0.52 4.32 25.43
N PHE A 121 -1.34 3.40 24.97
CA PHE A 121 -2.08 3.53 23.73
C PHE A 121 -3.44 4.14 24.00
N GLU A 122 -3.83 5.15 23.22
CA GLU A 122 -5.12 5.81 23.31
C GLU A 122 -5.83 5.77 21.96
N LEU A 123 -7.00 5.15 21.89
CA LEU A 123 -7.95 5.35 20.78
C LEU A 123 -8.95 6.43 21.20
N GLN A 124 -8.75 7.63 20.68
CA GLN A 124 -9.46 8.84 21.09
C GLN A 124 -10.81 9.02 20.37
N SER A 125 -10.89 8.54 19.13
CA SER A 125 -12.15 8.50 18.38
C SER A 125 -12.14 7.35 17.41
N TYR A 126 -13.29 6.72 17.21
CA TYR A 126 -13.49 5.72 16.18
C TYR A 126 -14.96 5.72 15.73
N GLU A 127 -15.18 5.84 14.43
CA GLU A 127 -16.51 5.80 13.82
C GLU A 127 -16.45 4.93 12.56
N THR A 128 -17.52 4.17 12.30
CA THR A 128 -17.64 3.33 11.11
C THR A 128 -18.94 3.60 10.37
N MET A 129 -18.95 3.29 9.09
CA MET A 129 -20.15 3.27 8.26
C MET A 129 -20.34 1.88 7.65
N LYS A 130 -21.59 1.40 7.65
CA LYS A 130 -21.93 0.15 6.98
C LYS A 130 -21.85 0.36 5.47
N ILE A 131 -21.10 -0.50 4.79
CA ILE A 131 -21.03 -0.58 3.34
C ILE A 131 -21.36 -2.01 2.90
N SER A 132 -21.47 -2.22 1.59
CA SER A 132 -21.79 -3.54 1.01
C SER A 132 -20.76 -4.62 1.37
N SER A 133 -19.52 -4.25 1.70
CA SER A 133 -18.49 -5.15 2.24
C SER A 133 -18.51 -5.21 3.77
N ARG A 134 -18.28 -6.40 4.33
CA ARG A 134 -17.99 -6.59 5.76
C ARG A 134 -16.47 -6.77 5.96
N PRO A 135 -15.87 -6.23 7.03
CA PRO A 135 -16.47 -5.46 8.13
C PRO A 135 -16.90 -4.04 7.75
N SER A 136 -17.61 -3.34 8.65
CA SER A 136 -17.95 -1.93 8.49
C SER A 136 -16.70 -1.09 8.22
N PHE A 137 -16.83 -0.08 7.37
CA PHE A 137 -15.72 0.74 6.93
C PHE A 137 -15.41 1.84 7.94
N PRO A 138 -14.16 2.00 8.42
CA PRO A 138 -13.80 3.11 9.28
C PRO A 138 -13.94 4.44 8.52
N ILE A 139 -14.67 5.38 9.08
CA ILE A 139 -14.81 6.75 8.54
C ILE A 139 -14.05 7.78 9.36
N LYS A 140 -13.67 7.41 10.59
CA LYS A 140 -12.88 8.26 11.46
C LYS A 140 -12.10 7.39 12.44
N ALA A 141 -10.82 7.68 12.61
CA ALA A 141 -10.04 7.14 13.70
C ALA A 141 -8.98 8.15 14.14
N ARG A 142 -8.76 8.25 15.45
CA ARG A 142 -7.62 8.96 16.02
C ARG A 142 -7.01 8.12 17.10
N ALA A 143 -5.73 7.78 16.96
CA ALA A 143 -5.01 7.01 17.95
C ALA A 143 -3.62 7.58 18.22
N ILE A 144 -3.18 7.49 19.47
CA ILE A 144 -1.88 7.99 19.91
C ILE A 144 -1.19 6.93 20.76
N LEU A 145 0.11 6.76 20.60
CA LEU A 145 0.94 5.95 21.50
C LEU A 145 1.96 6.84 22.19
N PHE A 146 1.96 6.76 23.51
CA PHE A 146 2.99 7.35 24.36
C PHE A 146 3.93 6.27 24.87
N ALA A 147 5.22 6.60 24.91
CA ALA A 147 6.22 5.91 25.72
C ALA A 147 6.65 6.87 26.82
N ASP A 148 6.37 6.51 28.07
CA ASP A 148 6.41 7.42 29.21
C ASP A 148 5.58 8.70 28.95
N SER A 149 6.24 9.82 28.67
CA SER A 149 5.60 11.12 28.36
C SER A 149 5.78 11.56 26.91
N LEU A 150 6.55 10.81 26.11
CA LEU A 150 6.84 11.13 24.73
C LEU A 150 5.81 10.46 23.81
N GLN A 151 5.18 11.25 22.94
CA GLN A 151 4.38 10.72 21.85
C GLN A 151 5.32 10.09 20.81
N ILE A 152 5.20 8.77 20.62
CA ILE A 152 6.02 8.02 19.67
C ILE A 152 5.24 7.59 18.43
N LEU A 153 3.91 7.71 18.46
CA LEU A 153 3.07 7.50 17.30
C LEU A 153 1.76 8.31 17.36
N ASN A 154 1.35 8.87 16.23
CA ASN A 154 0.03 9.43 15.98
C ASN A 154 -0.58 8.81 14.72
N ILE A 155 -1.85 8.44 14.78
CA ILE A 155 -2.66 7.97 13.65
C ILE A 155 -3.88 8.87 13.55
N GLU A 156 -4.09 9.42 12.37
CA GLU A 156 -5.28 10.17 12.02
C GLU A 156 -5.87 9.59 10.73
N HIS A 157 -7.16 9.33 10.76
CA HIS A 157 -7.90 8.78 9.64
C HIS A 157 -9.25 9.48 9.54
N GLU A 158 -9.58 9.90 8.33
CA GLU A 158 -10.85 10.49 7.97
C GLU A 158 -11.28 9.96 6.61
N ALA A 159 -12.53 9.54 6.49
CA ALA A 159 -13.08 9.10 5.23
C ALA A 159 -14.58 9.41 5.16
N ALA A 160 -15.11 9.43 3.95
CA ALA A 160 -16.54 9.48 3.71
C ALA A 160 -16.94 8.40 2.72
N VAL A 161 -18.21 8.01 2.78
CA VAL A 161 -18.83 7.02 1.91
C VAL A 161 -20.03 7.67 1.23
N ALA A 162 -20.19 7.40 -0.05
CA ALA A 162 -21.36 7.76 -0.83
C ALA A 162 -21.72 6.60 -1.75
N ASP A 163 -23.01 6.32 -1.92
CA ASP A 163 -23.48 5.18 -2.71
C ASP A 163 -22.84 3.84 -2.26
N GLU A 164 -22.73 3.64 -0.94
CA GLU A 164 -22.13 2.45 -0.30
C GLU A 164 -20.66 2.18 -0.66
N LEU A 165 -19.95 3.18 -1.19
CA LEU A 165 -18.56 3.07 -1.64
C LEU A 165 -17.73 4.24 -1.09
N PRO A 166 -16.42 4.06 -0.84
CA PRO A 166 -15.54 5.15 -0.41
C PRO A 166 -15.61 6.33 -1.38
N LEU A 167 -15.92 7.51 -0.84
CA LEU A 167 -15.92 8.79 -1.54
C LEU A 167 -14.54 9.44 -1.42
N PHE A 168 -14.01 9.53 -0.20
CA PHE A 168 -12.63 9.91 0.03
C PHE A 168 -12.05 9.18 1.23
N ILE A 169 -10.73 9.09 1.28
CA ILE A 169 -9.95 8.60 2.42
C ILE A 169 -8.74 9.52 2.60
N ARG A 170 -8.44 9.88 3.84
CA ARG A 170 -7.24 10.59 4.25
C ARG A 170 -6.70 9.91 5.49
N THR A 171 -5.48 9.40 5.39
CA THR A 171 -4.81 8.73 6.51
C THR A 171 -3.42 9.34 6.67
N SER A 172 -3.07 9.69 7.90
CA SER A 172 -1.73 10.09 8.31
C SER A 172 -1.30 9.20 9.46
N ILE A 173 -0.09 8.64 9.36
CA ILE A 173 0.57 7.91 10.44
C ILE A 173 1.95 8.52 10.61
N GLU A 174 2.21 9.05 11.79
CA GLU A 174 3.50 9.62 12.16
C GLU A 174 4.08 8.80 13.31
N GLY A 175 5.21 8.14 13.06
CA GLY A 175 5.99 7.44 14.07
C GLY A 175 7.25 8.21 14.45
N THR A 176 8.15 7.56 15.19
CA THR A 176 9.39 8.19 15.67
C THR A 176 10.34 8.62 14.56
N GLN A 177 10.42 7.82 13.50
CA GLN A 177 11.36 8.03 12.40
C GLN A 177 10.71 7.95 11.02
N TYR A 178 9.38 7.82 10.95
CA TYR A 178 8.68 7.67 9.68
C TYR A 178 7.36 8.44 9.65
N ARG A 179 6.93 8.79 8.44
CA ARG A 179 5.62 9.34 8.16
C ARG A 179 5.02 8.63 6.97
N LEU A 180 3.80 8.14 7.14
CA LEU A 180 2.96 7.63 6.07
C LEU A 180 1.79 8.59 5.87
N ASN A 181 1.56 9.00 4.63
CA ASN A 181 0.33 9.69 4.24
C ASN A 181 -0.33 8.92 3.12
N ALA A 182 -1.65 8.79 3.14
CA ALA A 182 -2.43 8.21 2.06
C ALA A 182 -3.70 9.03 1.82
N THR A 183 -3.99 9.32 0.56
CA THR A 183 -5.22 9.94 0.12
C THR A 183 -5.89 9.10 -0.95
N PHE A 184 -7.21 9.15 -0.99
CA PHE A 184 -8.07 8.58 -2.01
C PHE A 184 -9.22 9.55 -2.20
N ASP A 185 -9.53 9.90 -3.44
CA ASP A 185 -10.62 10.78 -3.80
C ASP A 185 -11.34 10.21 -5.02
N ARG A 186 -12.64 9.99 -4.89
CA ARG A 186 -13.51 9.48 -5.97
C ARG A 186 -14.50 10.55 -6.38
N ILE A 187 -14.58 10.80 -7.68
CA ILE A 187 -15.56 11.71 -8.27
C ILE A 187 -16.51 10.89 -9.16
N ARG A 188 -17.82 11.15 -9.04
CA ARG A 188 -18.86 10.49 -9.84
C ARG A 188 -19.60 11.51 -10.70
N GLU A 189 -19.75 11.20 -11.98
CA GLU A 189 -20.49 11.95 -12.98
C GLU A 189 -21.43 11.00 -13.74
N GLY A 190 -22.64 10.79 -13.20
CA GLY A 190 -23.61 9.83 -13.74
C GLY A 190 -23.14 8.38 -13.59
N ASN A 191 -22.95 7.70 -14.72
CA ASN A 191 -22.47 6.31 -14.78
C ASN A 191 -20.95 6.20 -14.97
N ARG A 192 -20.24 7.32 -14.91
CA ARG A 192 -18.78 7.38 -14.99
C ARG A 192 -18.20 8.12 -13.79
N GLY A 193 -16.90 8.02 -13.62
CA GLY A 193 -16.19 8.71 -12.58
C GLY A 193 -14.68 8.63 -12.73
N SER A 194 -14.00 9.12 -11.71
CA SER A 194 -12.55 8.99 -11.58
C SER A 194 -12.16 8.71 -10.14
N ILE A 195 -10.97 8.11 -9.99
CA ILE A 195 -10.31 7.91 -8.71
C ILE A 195 -8.92 8.52 -8.82
N ASN A 196 -8.56 9.37 -7.87
CA ASN A 196 -7.19 9.80 -7.61
C ASN A 196 -6.78 9.24 -6.24
N ALA A 197 -5.63 8.61 -6.16
CA ALA A 197 -5.06 8.18 -4.89
C ALA A 197 -3.58 8.50 -4.83
N LYS A 198 -3.11 8.89 -3.66
CA LYS A 198 -1.70 9.15 -3.39
C LYS A 198 -1.29 8.45 -2.13
N SER A 199 -0.06 7.96 -2.07
CA SER A 199 0.50 7.41 -0.84
C SER A 199 2.00 7.68 -0.78
N SER A 200 2.48 8.14 0.37
CA SER A 200 3.89 8.41 0.59
C SER A 200 4.36 7.79 1.89
N ILE A 201 5.54 7.16 1.88
CA ILE A 201 6.25 6.71 3.08
C ILE A 201 7.61 7.39 3.09
N ILE A 202 7.84 8.22 4.11
CA ILE A 202 9.10 8.89 4.36
C ILE A 202 9.70 8.29 5.62
N SER A 203 10.98 7.91 5.58
CA SER A 203 11.74 7.45 6.74
C SER A 203 13.01 8.28 6.89
N GLY A 204 13.18 8.94 8.03
CA GLY A 204 14.21 9.95 8.24
C GLY A 204 14.13 11.07 7.21
N SER A 205 15.16 11.20 6.37
CA SER A 205 15.21 12.17 5.26
C SER A 205 14.92 11.56 3.89
N GLN A 206 14.65 10.26 3.83
CA GLN A 206 14.52 9.51 2.58
C GLN A 206 13.05 9.24 2.26
N ASN A 207 12.67 9.52 1.01
CA ASN A 207 11.40 9.07 0.46
C ASN A 207 11.53 7.59 0.05
N ILE A 208 10.86 6.71 0.78
CA ILE A 208 10.92 5.25 0.60
C ILE A 208 9.92 4.84 -0.48
N VAL A 209 8.70 5.36 -0.39
CA VAL A 209 7.60 5.08 -1.32
C VAL A 209 6.88 6.36 -1.67
N ASP A 210 6.63 6.58 -2.95
CA ASP A 210 5.73 7.63 -3.44
C ASP A 210 4.86 7.04 -4.56
N LEU A 211 3.57 6.89 -4.30
CA LEU A 211 2.58 6.35 -5.21
C LEU A 211 1.64 7.48 -5.62
N GLU A 212 1.47 7.65 -6.93
CA GLU A 212 0.37 8.38 -7.53
C GLU A 212 -0.43 7.43 -8.40
N PHE A 213 -1.75 7.38 -8.19
CA PHE A 213 -2.68 6.52 -8.90
C PHE A 213 -3.82 7.38 -9.44
N ASP A 214 -4.10 7.23 -10.72
CA ASP A 214 -5.17 7.94 -11.43
C ASP A 214 -5.95 6.95 -12.27
N SER A 215 -7.27 6.98 -12.15
CA SER A 215 -8.12 6.04 -12.87
C SER A 215 -9.42 6.67 -13.35
N LYS A 216 -9.88 6.17 -14.50
CA LYS A 216 -11.26 6.33 -14.98
C LYS A 216 -12.05 5.09 -14.61
N ILE A 217 -13.27 5.30 -14.12
CA ILE A 217 -14.15 4.23 -13.67
C ILE A 217 -15.54 4.35 -14.30
N GLY A 218 -16.14 3.20 -14.59
CA GLY A 218 -17.56 3.06 -14.91
C GLY A 218 -18.32 2.49 -13.72
N TYR A 219 -19.63 2.69 -13.68
CA TYR A 219 -20.50 2.18 -12.61
C TYR A 219 -21.44 1.09 -13.11
N SER A 220 -21.57 0.05 -12.32
CA SER A 220 -22.50 -1.07 -12.49
C SER A 220 -23.38 -1.22 -11.25
N SER A 221 -24.33 -2.15 -11.27
CA SER A 221 -25.12 -2.51 -10.08
C SER A 221 -24.30 -3.12 -8.95
N MET A 222 -23.08 -3.59 -9.23
CA MET A 222 -22.21 -4.28 -8.26
C MET A 222 -21.12 -3.37 -7.67
N GLY A 223 -21.04 -2.10 -8.12
CA GLY A 223 -19.99 -1.16 -7.76
C GLY A 223 -19.37 -0.50 -8.99
N TYR A 224 -18.16 0.06 -8.84
CA TYR A 224 -17.41 0.57 -9.99
C TYR A 224 -16.47 -0.49 -10.57
N TYR A 225 -16.15 -0.35 -11.85
CA TYR A 225 -15.09 -1.09 -12.53
C TYR A 225 -14.10 -0.11 -13.15
N PHE A 226 -12.86 -0.54 -13.33
CA PHE A 226 -11.82 0.29 -13.91
C PHE A 226 -11.91 0.28 -15.45
N GLU A 227 -11.98 1.47 -16.05
CA GLU A 227 -11.90 1.67 -17.51
C GLU A 227 -10.43 1.88 -17.92
N LYS A 228 -9.70 2.70 -17.15
CA LYS A 228 -8.27 2.96 -17.34
C LYS A 228 -7.58 3.14 -16.00
N ILE A 229 -6.35 2.64 -15.88
CA ILE A 229 -5.49 2.84 -14.72
C ILE A 229 -4.17 3.45 -15.19
N ASN A 230 -3.72 4.49 -14.50
CA ASN A 230 -2.37 4.99 -14.58
C ASN A 230 -1.80 5.03 -13.16
N PHE A 231 -0.59 4.56 -12.96
CA PHE A 231 0.09 4.79 -11.70
C PHE A 231 1.59 5.01 -11.89
N ASN A 232 2.16 5.79 -10.99
CA ASN A 232 3.59 5.98 -10.84
C ASN A 232 3.97 5.62 -9.41
N ILE A 233 4.94 4.73 -9.24
CA ILE A 233 5.47 4.38 -7.92
C ILE A 233 6.97 4.64 -7.93
N THR A 234 7.42 5.57 -7.09
CA THR A 234 8.82 5.61 -6.69
C THR A 234 9.01 4.67 -5.50
N LEU A 235 9.95 3.72 -5.61
CA LEU A 235 10.39 2.86 -4.51
C LEU A 235 11.91 3.06 -4.36
N PHE A 236 12.35 3.75 -3.32
CA PHE A 236 13.76 4.15 -3.17
C PHE A 236 14.31 4.81 -4.45
N HIS A 237 15.23 4.11 -5.13
CA HIS A 237 15.90 4.54 -6.35
C HIS A 237 15.25 3.95 -7.61
N HIS A 238 14.03 3.43 -7.52
CA HIS A 238 13.31 2.86 -8.65
C HIS A 238 12.05 3.64 -8.94
N LEU A 239 11.67 3.70 -10.21
CA LEU A 239 10.42 4.27 -10.69
C LEU A 239 9.69 3.20 -11.49
N ILE A 240 8.46 2.93 -11.12
CA ILE A 240 7.55 2.05 -11.84
C ILE A 240 6.45 2.94 -12.44
N ILE A 241 6.24 2.83 -13.73
CA ILE A 241 5.18 3.54 -14.46
C ILE A 241 4.25 2.49 -15.04
N ALA A 242 2.94 2.66 -14.86
CA ALA A 242 1.94 1.77 -15.43
C ALA A 242 0.84 2.56 -16.12
N ARG A 243 0.40 2.03 -17.26
CA ARG A 243 -0.78 2.45 -18.01
C ARG A 243 -1.53 1.20 -18.45
N ILE A 244 -2.79 1.07 -18.06
CA ILE A 244 -3.62 -0.10 -18.36
C ILE A 244 -4.96 0.39 -18.88
N ASP A 245 -5.35 -0.07 -20.08
CA ASP A 245 -6.60 0.30 -20.75
C ASP A 245 -7.59 -0.87 -20.71
N TYR A 246 -8.33 -0.98 -19.60
CA TYR A 246 -9.29 -2.07 -19.37
C TYR A 246 -10.49 -2.03 -20.31
N ASP A 247 -10.87 -0.87 -20.84
CA ASP A 247 -11.93 -0.77 -21.87
C ASP A 247 -11.62 -1.61 -23.11
N HIS A 248 -10.34 -1.90 -23.37
CA HIS A 248 -9.87 -2.67 -24.51
C HIS A 248 -9.37 -4.07 -24.14
N ILE A 249 -9.51 -4.47 -22.87
CA ILE A 249 -9.16 -5.79 -22.38
C ILE A 249 -10.45 -6.58 -22.18
N ASP A 250 -10.68 -7.59 -23.02
CA ASP A 250 -11.78 -8.54 -22.81
C ASP A 250 -11.43 -9.55 -21.71
N PRO A 251 -12.07 -9.48 -20.52
CA PRO A 251 -11.79 -10.39 -19.40
C PRO A 251 -12.31 -11.82 -19.64
N THR A 252 -13.16 -12.02 -20.66
CA THR A 252 -13.74 -13.33 -21.01
C THR A 252 -13.01 -14.03 -22.15
N SER A 253 -12.04 -13.35 -22.76
CA SER A 253 -11.24 -13.89 -23.85
C SER A 253 -10.43 -15.11 -23.39
N SER A 254 -10.42 -16.16 -24.21
CA SER A 254 -9.50 -17.29 -24.05
C SER A 254 -8.03 -16.88 -24.20
N ASP A 255 -7.76 -15.71 -24.78
CA ASP A 255 -6.44 -15.10 -24.92
C ASP A 255 -6.34 -13.80 -24.09
N TYR A 256 -6.85 -13.85 -22.86
CA TYR A 256 -6.79 -12.74 -21.91
C TYR A 256 -5.37 -12.20 -21.72
N ILE A 257 -4.36 -13.08 -21.68
CA ILE A 257 -2.95 -12.69 -21.48
C ILE A 257 -2.47 -11.77 -22.60
N SER A 258 -2.69 -12.15 -23.87
CA SER A 258 -2.26 -11.31 -25.00
C SER A 258 -3.06 -10.02 -25.07
N SER A 259 -4.36 -10.08 -24.79
CA SER A 259 -5.24 -8.91 -24.70
C SER A 259 -4.75 -7.93 -23.63
N PHE A 260 -4.44 -8.40 -22.43
CA PHE A 260 -3.89 -7.60 -21.35
C PHE A 260 -2.55 -6.99 -21.75
N ASN A 261 -1.59 -7.79 -22.22
CA ASN A 261 -0.24 -7.33 -22.57
C ASN A 261 -0.22 -6.34 -23.74
N LYS A 262 -1.20 -6.41 -24.65
CA LYS A 262 -1.34 -5.47 -25.77
C LYS A 262 -1.88 -4.11 -25.32
N ASN A 263 -2.72 -4.09 -24.29
CA ASN A 263 -3.40 -2.90 -23.79
C ASN A 263 -2.84 -2.42 -22.43
N SER A 264 -1.66 -2.90 -22.04
CA SER A 264 -0.95 -2.47 -20.84
C SER A 264 0.52 -2.19 -21.14
N GLU A 265 1.03 -1.14 -20.49
CA GLU A 265 2.43 -0.75 -20.48
C GLU A 265 2.83 -0.57 -19.02
N ILE A 266 3.65 -1.47 -18.50
CA ILE A 266 4.14 -1.40 -17.13
C ILE A 266 5.66 -1.51 -17.19
N GLU A 267 6.37 -0.48 -16.76
CA GLU A 267 7.82 -0.34 -16.94
C GLU A 267 8.52 -0.04 -15.62
N ILE A 268 9.70 -0.63 -15.44
CA ILE A 268 10.56 -0.41 -14.26
C ILE A 268 11.83 0.33 -14.71
N PHE A 269 12.19 1.39 -13.98
CA PHE A 269 13.38 2.20 -14.22
C PHE A 269 14.21 2.35 -12.94
N GLU A 270 15.53 2.41 -13.08
CA GLU A 270 16.44 2.84 -12.02
C GLU A 270 16.75 4.35 -12.14
N ARG A 271 16.73 5.05 -11.00
CA ARG A 271 17.01 6.48 -10.82
C ARG A 271 18.46 6.69 -10.31
N PRO A 272 19.05 7.87 -10.54
CA PRO A 272 18.49 9.05 -11.21
C PRO A 272 18.49 8.97 -12.75
N TYR A 273 19.21 8.01 -13.32
CA TYR A 273 19.50 7.97 -14.76
C TYR A 273 18.34 7.50 -15.65
N ARG A 274 17.21 7.08 -15.07
CA ARG A 274 16.03 6.52 -15.76
C ARG A 274 16.41 5.40 -16.73
N LYS A 275 17.35 4.55 -16.32
CA LYS A 275 17.73 3.37 -17.09
C LYS A 275 16.65 2.32 -16.95
N LYS A 276 16.15 1.80 -18.07
CA LYS A 276 15.07 0.81 -18.07
C LYS A 276 15.60 -0.53 -17.57
N VAL A 277 14.95 -1.08 -16.55
CA VAL A 277 15.26 -2.37 -15.93
C VAL A 277 14.52 -3.49 -16.65
N GLY A 278 13.23 -3.29 -16.96
CA GLY A 278 12.40 -4.26 -17.66
C GLY A 278 10.95 -3.80 -17.80
N ASN A 279 10.16 -4.60 -18.50
CA ASN A 279 8.69 -4.47 -18.56
C ASN A 279 8.05 -5.48 -17.61
N ILE A 280 6.89 -5.16 -17.05
CA ILE A 280 6.05 -6.15 -16.39
C ILE A 280 5.00 -6.62 -17.40
N ARG A 281 4.89 -7.94 -17.54
CA ARG A 281 3.97 -8.62 -18.44
C ARG A 281 3.19 -9.67 -17.67
N LEU A 282 1.97 -9.94 -18.11
CA LEU A 282 1.19 -11.08 -17.66
C LEU A 282 1.63 -12.34 -18.41
N GLY A 283 1.71 -13.49 -17.74
CA GLY A 283 2.11 -14.76 -18.33
C GLY A 283 1.57 -15.96 -17.56
N THR A 284 1.83 -17.17 -18.05
CA THR A 284 1.48 -18.41 -17.36
C THR A 284 2.66 -18.93 -16.56
N THR A 285 2.42 -19.49 -15.38
CA THR A 285 3.43 -20.22 -14.61
C THR A 285 3.89 -21.48 -15.36
N ASN A 286 5.01 -22.10 -14.94
CA ASN A 286 5.67 -23.23 -15.61
C ASN A 286 4.77 -24.48 -15.84
N ASN A 287 3.58 -24.52 -15.24
CA ASN A 287 2.60 -25.60 -15.39
C ASN A 287 1.33 -25.19 -16.17
N GLY A 288 1.23 -23.95 -16.65
CA GLY A 288 0.08 -23.46 -17.44
C GLY A 288 -1.22 -23.21 -16.66
N GLU A 289 -1.25 -23.51 -15.36
CA GLU A 289 -2.48 -23.51 -14.56
C GLU A 289 -2.83 -22.13 -13.97
N LEU A 290 -1.84 -21.26 -13.78
CA LEU A 290 -2.02 -19.96 -13.12
C LEU A 290 -1.42 -18.82 -13.94
N ILE A 291 -2.15 -17.70 -13.97
CA ILE A 291 -1.71 -16.44 -14.55
C ILE A 291 -0.95 -15.65 -13.47
N ASP A 292 0.22 -15.12 -13.81
CA ASP A 292 1.04 -14.29 -12.91
C ASP A 292 1.79 -13.19 -13.68
N TYR A 293 2.41 -12.27 -12.95
CA TYR A 293 3.22 -11.19 -13.47
C TYR A 293 4.70 -11.57 -13.56
N PHE A 294 5.32 -11.24 -14.68
CA PHE A 294 6.72 -11.51 -15.01
C PHE A 294 7.43 -10.22 -15.40
N ILE A 295 8.71 -10.12 -15.08
CA ILE A 295 9.60 -9.10 -15.61
C ILE A 295 10.19 -9.63 -16.91
N GLU A 296 9.91 -8.93 -18.01
CA GLU A 296 10.54 -9.12 -19.33
C GLU A 296 11.78 -8.21 -19.43
N PHE A 297 12.95 -8.82 -19.55
CA PHE A 297 14.22 -8.12 -19.73
C PHE A 297 14.45 -7.74 -21.18
N ARG A 298 15.43 -6.87 -21.44
CA ARG A 298 15.79 -6.38 -22.79
C ARG A 298 16.04 -7.50 -23.81
N ASN A 299 16.55 -8.65 -23.38
CA ASN A 299 16.86 -9.78 -24.25
C ASN A 299 15.66 -10.70 -24.52
N GLY A 300 14.48 -10.38 -23.99
CA GLY A 300 13.26 -11.20 -24.11
C GLY A 300 13.12 -12.28 -23.05
N ASP A 301 14.14 -12.49 -22.19
CA ASP A 301 14.01 -13.42 -21.08
C ASP A 301 13.00 -12.89 -20.06
N THR A 302 12.26 -13.80 -19.43
CA THR A 302 11.31 -13.48 -18.38
C THR A 302 11.71 -14.09 -17.04
N ALA A 303 11.31 -13.44 -15.94
CA ALA A 303 11.41 -14.00 -14.59
C ALA A 303 10.19 -13.59 -13.76
N PRO A 304 9.72 -14.41 -12.80
CA PRO A 304 8.56 -14.06 -11.97
C PRO A 304 8.79 -12.75 -11.19
N LEU A 305 7.81 -11.85 -11.20
CA LEU A 305 7.91 -10.57 -10.49
C LEU A 305 8.05 -10.79 -8.97
N ALA A 306 7.40 -11.82 -8.45
CA ALA A 306 7.42 -12.23 -7.05
C ALA A 306 8.83 -12.42 -6.47
N GLU A 307 9.77 -12.87 -7.31
CA GLU A 307 11.16 -13.13 -6.91
C GLU A 307 11.95 -11.85 -6.62
N TYR A 308 11.49 -10.71 -7.15
CA TYR A 308 12.21 -9.44 -7.08
C TYR A 308 11.45 -8.36 -6.31
N ILE A 309 10.15 -8.23 -6.51
CA ILE A 309 9.32 -7.17 -5.91
C ILE A 309 7.96 -7.75 -5.48
N PRO A 310 7.91 -8.61 -4.44
CA PRO A 310 6.66 -9.26 -4.02
C PRO A 310 5.58 -8.28 -3.57
N GLY A 311 5.97 -7.10 -3.05
CA GLY A 311 5.03 -6.03 -2.71
C GLY A 311 4.28 -5.46 -3.93
N LEU A 312 4.97 -5.28 -5.05
CA LEU A 312 4.36 -4.79 -6.30
C LEU A 312 3.38 -5.81 -6.87
N GLN A 313 3.72 -7.10 -6.79
CA GLN A 313 2.82 -8.17 -7.21
C GLN A 313 1.49 -8.12 -6.43
N LYS A 314 1.51 -7.83 -5.11
CA LYS A 314 0.29 -7.64 -4.33
C LYS A 314 -0.54 -6.46 -4.80
N ILE A 315 0.09 -5.33 -5.16
CA ILE A 315 -0.59 -4.15 -5.70
C ILE A 315 -1.26 -4.48 -7.04
N LEU A 316 -0.55 -5.16 -7.95
CA LEU A 316 -1.06 -5.60 -9.25
C LEU A 316 -2.15 -6.69 -9.13
N ASN A 317 -2.15 -7.43 -8.02
CA ASN A 317 -3.14 -8.46 -7.68
C ASN A 317 -4.26 -7.96 -6.76
N LEU A 318 -4.30 -6.67 -6.41
CA LEU A 318 -5.49 -6.08 -5.80
C LEU A 318 -6.61 -6.28 -6.83
N LYS A 319 -7.43 -7.31 -6.60
CA LYS A 319 -8.43 -7.77 -7.55
C LYS A 319 -9.25 -6.57 -7.99
N LEU A 320 -9.19 -6.31 -9.30
CA LEU A 320 -10.15 -5.51 -10.03
C LEU A 320 -11.53 -6.17 -9.94
#